data_AF-A0A7J3SNJ3-F1
#
_entry.id   AF-A0A7J3SNJ3-F1
#
_cell.length_a   1.000
_cell.length_b   1.000
_cell.length_c   1.000
_cell.angle_alpha   90.00
_cell.angle_beta   90.00
_cell.angle_gamma   90.00
#
_symmetry.space_group_name_H-M   'P 1'
#
loop_
_entity.id
_entity.type
_entity.pdbx_description
1 polymer ?
#
loop_
_entity_poly.entity_id
_entity_poly.type
_entity_poly.pdbx_seq_one_letter_code
_entity_poly.pdbx_strand_id
1 'polypeptide(L)'
;MVYMNGQKFLDYVSVKEFNGIKIGTLESHVEALISAAHAVYKERIYTLNDYFTVKAWATGETFKLAKELKCISALELAIKLNDAIENGLVEAPCKIPLYTWTKLLAQKILRDPLARSTSKNLGKTLVTKRGIKLLKSKLTRESY
;
A
#
# COMPACT_ATOMS: atom_id res chain seq x y z
N MET A 1 -2.78 -11.78 -2.36
CA MET A 1 -1.59 -11.83 -1.48
C MET A 1 -1.84 -10.90 -0.32
N VAL A 2 -1.60 -11.35 0.89
CA VAL A 2 -1.67 -10.51 2.09
C VAL A 2 -0.33 -9.79 2.22
N TYR A 3 -0.34 -8.46 2.33
CA TYR A 3 0.88 -7.64 2.45
C TYR A 3 1.06 -7.05 3.86
N MET A 4 0.02 -7.05 4.70
CA MET A 4 0.10 -6.66 6.12
C MET A 4 -0.86 -7.51 6.95
N ASN A 5 -0.53 -7.72 8.22
CA ASN A 5 -1.45 -8.35 9.16
C ASN A 5 -2.49 -7.32 9.63
N GLY A 6 -3.72 -7.42 9.15
CA GLY A 6 -4.79 -6.49 9.49
C GLY A 6 -5.15 -6.46 10.98
N GLN A 7 -4.98 -7.58 11.69
CA GLN A 7 -5.30 -7.68 13.11
C GLN A 7 -4.42 -6.75 13.96
N LYS A 8 -3.16 -6.57 13.55
CA LYS A 8 -2.20 -5.66 14.20
C LYS A 8 -2.68 -4.21 14.19
N PHE A 9 -3.57 -3.81 13.26
CA PHE A 9 -4.08 -2.44 13.21
C PHE A 9 -5.13 -2.15 14.28
N LEU A 10 -5.73 -3.18 14.88
CA LEU A 10 -6.65 -2.99 15.99
C LEU A 10 -5.95 -2.45 17.25
N ASP A 11 -4.63 -2.64 17.34
CA ASP A 11 -3.79 -2.09 18.40
C ASP A 11 -3.57 -0.57 18.26
N TYR A 12 -3.93 0.02 17.11
CA TYR A 12 -3.69 1.42 16.75
C TYR A 12 -4.98 2.16 16.40
N VAL A 13 -6.03 1.92 17.19
CA VAL A 13 -7.33 2.57 17.05
C VAL A 13 -7.42 3.77 17.98
N SER A 14 -7.78 4.92 17.41
CA SER A 14 -8.07 6.16 18.13
C SER A 14 -9.52 6.56 17.93
N VAL A 15 -10.11 7.23 18.93
CA VAL A 15 -11.45 7.80 18.79
C VAL A 15 -11.32 9.21 18.23
N LYS A 16 -11.95 9.46 17.09
CA LYS A 16 -12.06 10.79 16.47
C LYS A 16 -13.51 11.24 16.42
N GLU A 17 -13.73 12.54 16.46
CA GLU A 17 -15.04 13.13 16.26
C GLU A 17 -15.23 13.48 14.78
N PHE A 18 -16.35 13.04 14.21
CA PHE A 18 -16.75 13.35 12.85
C PHE A 18 -18.22 13.75 12.86
N ASN A 19 -18.52 15.00 12.51
CA ASN A 19 -19.87 15.57 12.53
C ASN A 19 -20.61 15.37 13.88
N GLY A 20 -19.92 15.57 15.01
CA GLY A 20 -20.49 15.38 16.35
C GLY A 20 -20.60 13.92 16.80
N ILE A 21 -20.18 12.95 15.97
CA ILE A 21 -20.22 11.51 16.27
C ILE A 21 -18.81 11.01 16.56
N LYS A 22 -18.62 10.33 17.69
CA LYS A 22 -17.36 9.65 18.03
C LYS A 22 -17.25 8.34 17.26
N ILE A 23 -16.22 8.23 16.43
CA ILE A 23 -15.94 7.05 15.61
C ILE A 23 -14.55 6.50 15.91
N GLY A 24 -14.41 5.17 15.90
CA GLY A 24 -13.11 4.52 15.93
C GLY A 24 -12.44 4.66 14.57
N THR A 25 -11.21 5.17 14.57
CA THR A 25 -10.39 5.38 13.37
C THR A 25 -8.99 4.86 13.62
N LEU A 26 -8.24 4.59 12.57
CA LEU A 26 -6.84 4.23 12.75
C LEU A 26 -6.04 5.49 13.11
N GLU A 27 -4.98 5.30 13.89
CA GLU A 27 -4.00 6.36 14.09
C GLU A 27 -3.41 6.79 12.74
N SER A 28 -3.14 8.09 12.60
CA SER A 28 -2.87 8.68 11.28
C SER A 28 -1.57 8.14 10.66
N HIS A 29 -0.58 7.83 11.49
CA HIS A 29 0.66 7.21 11.05
C HIS A 29 0.46 5.78 10.50
N VAL A 30 -0.60 5.08 10.93
CA VAL A 30 -1.00 3.76 10.43
C VAL A 30 -1.75 3.90 9.12
N GLU A 31 -2.65 4.88 9.01
CA GLU A 31 -3.35 5.18 7.75
C GLU A 31 -2.37 5.52 6.63
N ALA A 32 -1.33 6.32 6.92
CA ALA A 32 -0.25 6.60 5.96
C ALA A 32 0.43 5.32 5.45
N LEU A 33 0.77 4.39 6.36
CA LEU A 33 1.39 3.13 5.97
C LEU A 33 0.44 2.26 5.13
N ILE A 34 -0.84 2.20 5.51
CA ILE A 34 -1.84 1.41 4.80
C ILE A 34 -2.05 1.96 3.39
N SER A 35 -2.22 3.27 3.23
CA SER A 35 -2.36 3.91 1.92
C SER A 35 -1.14 3.64 1.05
N ALA A 36 0.08 3.86 1.55
CA ALA A 36 1.32 3.55 0.82
C ALA A 36 1.39 2.07 0.40
N ALA A 37 1.14 1.15 1.31
CA ALA A 37 1.21 -0.28 1.01
C ALA A 37 0.09 -0.76 0.07
N HIS A 38 -1.11 -0.19 0.17
CA HIS A 38 -2.24 -0.48 -0.71
C HIS A 38 -1.95 -0.01 -2.14
N ALA A 39 -1.54 1.24 -2.30
CA ALA A 39 -1.15 1.81 -3.59
C ALA A 39 -0.03 0.99 -4.25
N VAL A 40 1.03 0.67 -3.50
CA VAL A 40 2.20 -0.04 -4.02
C VAL A 40 1.93 -1.53 -4.27
N TYR A 41 1.50 -2.30 -3.28
CA TYR A 41 1.45 -3.76 -3.41
C TYR A 41 0.19 -4.27 -4.09
N LYS A 42 -0.94 -3.58 -3.97
CA LYS A 42 -2.24 -4.08 -4.42
C LYS A 42 -2.70 -3.43 -5.72
N GLU A 43 -2.60 -2.11 -5.81
CA GLU A 43 -3.24 -1.35 -6.89
C GLU A 43 -2.26 -0.97 -8.01
N ARG A 44 -0.95 -0.86 -7.72
CA ARG A 44 0.09 -0.39 -8.66
C ARG A 44 -0.19 1.01 -9.22
N ILE A 45 -1.03 1.78 -8.53
CA ILE A 45 -1.40 3.15 -8.89
C ILE A 45 -1.30 3.94 -7.59
N TYR A 46 -0.57 5.05 -7.64
CA TYR A 46 -0.43 5.99 -6.54
C TYR A 46 -1.29 7.22 -6.83
N THR A 47 -2.32 7.42 -6.02
CA THR A 47 -3.36 8.44 -6.25
C THR A 47 -3.07 9.74 -5.53
N LEU A 48 -3.83 10.78 -5.85
CA LEU A 48 -3.74 12.06 -5.14
C LEU A 48 -4.14 11.93 -3.66
N ASN A 49 -5.08 11.04 -3.34
CA ASN A 49 -5.43 10.74 -1.95
C ASN A 49 -4.24 10.10 -1.22
N ASP A 50 -3.57 9.12 -1.86
CA ASP A 50 -2.38 8.49 -1.27
C ASP A 50 -1.28 9.53 -1.00
N TYR A 51 -1.08 10.47 -1.94
CA TYR A 51 -0.14 11.59 -1.80
C TYR A 51 -0.44 12.39 -0.54
N PHE A 52 -1.67 12.90 -0.38
CA PHE A 52 -2.05 13.73 0.75
C PHE A 52 -1.99 12.97 2.08
N THR A 53 -2.44 11.71 2.11
CA THR A 53 -2.37 10.88 3.31
C THR A 53 -0.92 10.67 3.74
N VAL A 54 -0.03 10.27 2.82
CA VAL A 54 1.39 10.02 3.16
C VAL A 54 2.09 11.32 3.53
N LYS A 55 1.87 12.41 2.78
CA LYS A 55 2.49 13.71 3.06
C LYS A 55 2.08 14.25 4.43
N ALA A 56 0.80 14.16 4.77
CA ALA A 56 0.30 14.73 6.02
C ALA A 56 0.66 13.88 7.24
N TRP A 57 0.68 12.55 7.11
CA TRP A 57 0.65 11.66 8.27
C TRP A 57 1.82 10.68 8.38
N ALA A 58 2.73 10.61 7.40
CA ALA A 58 3.92 9.78 7.54
C ALA A 58 4.90 10.40 8.55
N THR A 59 5.12 9.71 9.67
CA THR A 59 6.03 10.14 10.74
C THR A 59 7.09 9.07 11.02
N GLY A 60 8.01 9.34 11.94
CA GLY A 60 8.94 8.32 12.44
C GLY A 60 8.25 7.06 13.00
N GLU A 61 7.02 7.17 13.49
CA GLU A 61 6.20 6.04 13.92
C GLU A 61 5.75 5.18 12.75
N THR A 62 5.34 5.80 11.63
CA THR A 62 5.05 5.10 10.36
C THR A 62 6.26 4.26 9.93
N PHE A 63 7.48 4.81 10.02
CA PHE A 63 8.70 4.07 9.68
C PHE A 63 8.98 2.89 10.62
N LYS A 64 8.77 3.06 11.93
CA LYS A 64 8.91 1.98 12.92
C LYS A 64 7.93 0.84 12.59
N LEU A 65 6.65 1.17 12.40
CA LEU A 65 5.61 0.20 12.06
C LEU A 65 5.86 -0.46 10.71
N ALA A 66 6.33 0.28 9.71
CA ALA A 66 6.67 -0.26 8.40
C ALA A 66 7.82 -1.28 8.47
N LYS A 67 8.80 -1.09 9.35
CA LYS A 67 9.88 -2.06 9.59
C LYS A 67 9.36 -3.31 10.30
N GLU A 68 8.49 -3.15 11.29
CA GLU A 68 7.84 -4.25 11.99
C GLU A 68 7.03 -5.12 11.02
N LEU A 69 6.15 -4.50 10.23
CA LEU A 69 5.27 -5.15 9.27
C LEU A 69 5.94 -5.49 7.92
N LYS A 70 7.27 -5.35 7.82
CA LYS A 70 8.06 -5.62 6.60
C LYS A 70 7.50 -4.92 5.35
N CYS A 71 7.03 -3.68 5.49
CA CYS A 71 6.45 -2.85 4.44
C CYS A 71 7.26 -1.58 4.14
N ILE A 72 8.44 -1.43 4.75
CA ILE A 72 9.31 -0.26 4.59
C ILE A 72 9.55 0.14 3.12
N SER A 73 9.78 -0.83 2.23
CA SER A 73 10.04 -0.54 0.81
C SER A 73 8.84 0.11 0.09
N ALA A 74 7.60 -0.14 0.53
CA ALA A 74 6.43 0.51 -0.02
C ALA A 74 6.30 1.95 0.48
N LEU A 75 6.57 2.18 1.78
CA LEU A 75 6.60 3.53 2.34
C LEU A 75 7.68 4.39 1.68
N GLU A 76 8.89 3.84 1.51
CA GLU A 76 10.00 4.53 0.83
C GLU A 76 9.67 4.89 -0.62
N LEU A 77 8.98 4.02 -1.36
CA LEU A 77 8.52 4.34 -2.70
C LEU A 77 7.46 5.45 -2.67
N ALA A 78 6.49 5.39 -1.76
CA ALA A 78 5.46 6.41 -1.64
C ALA A 78 6.05 7.80 -1.33
N ILE A 79 7.04 7.88 -0.44
CA ILE A 79 7.75 9.14 -0.14
C ILE A 79 8.47 9.67 -1.38
N LYS A 80 9.19 8.80 -2.11
CA LYS A 80 9.84 9.21 -3.38
C LYS A 80 8.85 9.69 -4.43
N LEU A 81 7.65 9.10 -4.48
CA LEU A 81 6.59 9.55 -5.37
C LEU A 81 6.03 10.91 -4.92
N ASN A 82 5.88 11.15 -3.62
CA ASN A 82 5.52 12.46 -3.09
C ASN A 82 6.54 13.53 -3.48
N ASP A 83 7.83 13.25 -3.28
CA ASP A 83 8.91 14.15 -3.68
C ASP A 83 8.87 14.42 -5.20
N ALA A 84 8.63 13.39 -6.02
CA ALA A 84 8.53 13.54 -7.47
C ALA A 84 7.32 14.38 -7.89
N ILE A 85 6.17 14.23 -7.22
CA ILE A 85 4.97 15.03 -7.46
C ILE A 85 5.20 16.49 -7.06
N GLU A 86 5.80 16.74 -5.89
CA GLU A 86 6.10 18.10 -5.42
C GLU A 86 7.05 18.85 -6.34
N ASN A 87 8.03 18.14 -6.90
CA ASN A 87 8.97 18.71 -7.86
C ASN A 87 8.45 18.75 -9.31
N GLY A 88 7.18 18.40 -9.54
CA GLY A 88 6.57 18.42 -10.88
C GLY A 88 7.15 17.39 -11.87
N LEU A 89 7.83 16.36 -11.37
CA LEU A 89 8.41 15.29 -12.20
C LEU A 89 7.35 14.25 -12.62
N VAL A 90 6.27 14.12 -11.85
CA VAL A 90 5.19 13.16 -12.06
C VAL A 90 3.87 13.77 -11.61
N GLU A 91 2.78 13.47 -12.32
CA GLU A 91 1.42 13.86 -11.90
C GLU A 91 0.65 12.66 -11.33
N ALA A 92 -0.17 12.90 -10.31
CA ALA A 92 -1.07 11.90 -9.75
C ALA A 92 -2.42 11.88 -10.50
N PRO A 93 -3.03 10.69 -10.73
CA PRO A 93 -2.56 9.37 -10.33
C PRO A 93 -1.43 8.86 -11.24
N CYS A 94 -0.39 8.28 -10.63
CA CYS A 94 0.74 7.72 -11.39
C CYS A 94 0.79 6.18 -11.28
N LYS A 95 1.07 5.52 -12.41
CA LYS A 95 1.24 4.07 -12.46
C LYS A 95 2.66 3.71 -12.05
N ILE A 96 2.79 2.79 -11.10
CA ILE A 96 4.10 2.26 -10.71
C ILE A 96 4.60 1.34 -11.85
N PRO A 97 5.82 1.58 -12.40
CA PRO A 97 6.36 0.75 -13.47
C PRO A 97 6.37 -0.73 -13.08
N LEU A 98 6.02 -1.60 -14.03
CA LEU A 98 5.84 -3.04 -13.77
C LEU A 98 7.10 -3.67 -13.15
N TYR A 99 8.28 -3.29 -13.64
CA TYR A 99 9.57 -3.77 -13.10
C TYR A 99 9.77 -3.37 -11.62
N THR A 100 9.48 -2.10 -11.27
CA THR A 100 9.56 -1.62 -9.90
C THR A 100 8.59 -2.37 -8.99
N TRP A 101 7.36 -2.56 -9.47
CA TRP A 101 6.32 -3.27 -8.73
C TRP A 101 6.69 -4.74 -8.47
N THR A 102 7.13 -5.48 -9.49
CA THR A 102 7.50 -6.90 -9.33
C THR A 102 8.72 -7.06 -8.42
N LYS A 103 9.71 -6.16 -8.50
CA LYS A 103 10.86 -6.14 -7.59
C LYS A 103 10.43 -5.96 -6.13
N LEU A 104 9.55 -5.01 -5.85
CA LEU A 104 9.02 -4.77 -4.49
C LEU A 104 8.18 -5.95 -3.99
N LEU A 105 7.36 -6.54 -4.85
CA LEU A 105 6.56 -7.71 -4.53
C LEU A 105 7.43 -8.92 -4.18
N ALA A 106 8.49 -9.17 -4.96
CA ALA A 106 9.45 -10.24 -4.69
C ALA A 106 10.18 -10.01 -3.36
N GLN A 107 10.66 -8.79 -3.10
CA GLN A 107 11.27 -8.44 -1.81
C GLN A 107 10.32 -8.69 -0.64
N LYS A 108 9.04 -8.33 -0.79
CA LYS A 108 8.01 -8.56 0.23
C LYS A 108 7.81 -10.05 0.49
N ILE A 109 7.66 -10.86 -0.55
CA ILE A 109 7.49 -12.33 -0.45
C ILE A 109 8.70 -13.00 0.20
N LEU A 110 9.91 -12.51 -0.09
CA LEU A 110 11.14 -13.06 0.49
C LEU A 110 11.29 -12.70 1.98
N ARG A 111 10.90 -11.49 2.39
CA ARG A 111 11.13 -10.99 3.77
C ARG A 111 9.97 -11.23 4.73
N ASP A 112 8.76 -11.48 4.22
CA ASP A 112 7.55 -11.63 5.03
C ASP A 112 6.95 -13.04 4.87
N PRO A 113 6.96 -13.87 5.94
CA PRO A 113 6.33 -15.18 5.94
C PRO A 113 4.84 -15.17 5.56
N LEU A 114 4.06 -14.14 5.94
CA LEU A 114 2.63 -14.02 5.60
C LEU A 114 2.43 -13.75 4.10
N ALA A 115 3.26 -12.87 3.54
CA ALA A 115 3.26 -12.64 2.10
C ALA A 115 3.69 -13.90 1.35
N ARG A 116 4.70 -14.61 1.85
CA ARG A 116 5.19 -15.86 1.28
C ARG A 116 4.13 -16.96 1.28
N SER A 117 3.46 -17.19 2.39
CA SER A 117 2.43 -18.23 2.50
C SER A 117 1.25 -17.96 1.57
N THR A 118 0.87 -16.69 1.41
CA THR A 118 -0.26 -16.27 0.57
C THR A 118 0.12 -16.02 -0.90
N SER A 119 1.42 -16.04 -1.24
CA SER A 119 1.88 -15.90 -2.64
C SER A 119 1.48 -17.08 -3.52
N LYS A 120 1.40 -18.30 -2.94
CA LYS A 120 0.92 -19.50 -3.64
C LYS A 120 -0.51 -19.32 -4.17
N ASN A 121 -1.35 -18.56 -3.46
CA ASN A 121 -2.71 -18.23 -3.91
C ASN A 121 -2.70 -17.26 -5.09
N LEU A 122 -1.70 -16.39 -5.19
CA LEU A 122 -1.47 -15.56 -6.39
C LEU A 122 -1.16 -16.45 -7.60
N GLY A 123 -0.30 -17.47 -7.41
CA GLY A 123 -0.01 -18.49 -8.43
C GLY A 123 -1.26 -19.24 -8.88
N LYS A 124 -2.11 -19.70 -7.94
CA LYS A 124 -3.41 -20.33 -8.27
C LYS A 124 -4.34 -19.39 -9.06
N THR A 125 -4.29 -18.09 -8.77
CA THR A 125 -5.10 -17.07 -9.47
C THR A 125 -4.70 -16.97 -10.95
N LEU A 126 -3.41 -17.13 -11.27
CA LEU A 126 -2.91 -17.16 -12.65
C LEU A 126 -3.37 -18.38 -13.47
N VAL A 127 -3.80 -19.46 -12.81
CA VAL A 127 -4.26 -20.68 -13.48
C VAL A 127 -5.75 -20.62 -13.85
N THR A 128 -6.53 -19.76 -13.19
CA THR A 128 -7.99 -19.69 -13.39
C THR A 128 -8.38 -18.58 -14.36
N LYS A 129 -9.33 -18.84 -15.28
CA LYS A 129 -9.84 -17.81 -16.24
C LYS A 129 -10.32 -16.54 -15.53
N ARG A 130 -11.03 -16.69 -14.39
CA ARG A 130 -11.51 -15.58 -13.56
C ARG A 130 -10.35 -14.80 -12.93
N GLY A 131 -9.34 -15.49 -12.42
CA GLY A 131 -8.17 -14.88 -11.82
C GLY A 131 -7.30 -14.14 -12.84
N ILE A 132 -7.13 -14.69 -14.05
CA ILE A 132 -6.47 -14.02 -15.16
C ILE A 132 -7.22 -12.74 -15.55
N LYS A 133 -8.56 -12.76 -15.63
CA LYS A 133 -9.37 -11.58 -15.94
C LYS A 133 -9.18 -10.48 -14.88
N LEU A 134 -9.15 -10.83 -13.59
CA LEU A 134 -8.91 -9.91 -12.48
C LEU A 134 -7.48 -9.34 -12.47
N LEU A 135 -6.48 -10.15 -12.81
CA LEU A 135 -5.10 -9.67 -12.94
C LEU A 135 -4.96 -8.74 -14.14
N LYS A 136 -5.56 -9.09 -15.29
CA LYS A 136 -5.57 -8.25 -16.47
C LYS A 136 -6.24 -6.91 -16.17
N SER A 137 -7.38 -6.88 -15.47
CA SER A 137 -8.03 -5.62 -15.10
C SER A 137 -7.11 -4.76 -14.23
N LYS A 138 -6.43 -5.33 -13.23
CA LYS A 138 -5.45 -4.58 -12.42
C LYS A 138 -4.25 -4.06 -13.21
N LEU A 139 -3.76 -4.83 -14.18
CA LEU A 139 -2.61 -4.45 -15.00
C LEU A 139 -2.95 -3.41 -16.06
N THR A 140 -4.21 -3.37 -16.51
CA THR A 140 -4.67 -2.44 -17.55
C THR A 140 -5.41 -1.23 -16.98
N ARG A 141 -5.76 -1.23 -15.69
CA ARG A 141 -6.49 -0.14 -15.05
C ARG A 141 -5.74 1.19 -15.18
N GLU A 142 -6.45 2.23 -15.60
CA GLU A 142 -5.90 3.58 -15.79
C GLU A 142 -6.21 4.52 -14.63
N SER A 143 -7.44 4.44 -14.10
CA SER A 143 -7.91 5.23 -12.95
C SER A 143 -8.51 4.32 -11.87
N TYR A 144 -8.72 4.86 -10.67
CA TYR A 144 -9.45 4.16 -9.61
C TYR A 144 -10.93 3.97 -9.96
#